data_AF-A0A1F6NFZ1-F1
#
_entry.id   AF-A0A1F6NFZ1-F1
#
_cell.length_a   1.000
_cell.length_b   1.000
_cell.length_c   1.000
_cell.angle_alpha   90.00
_cell.angle_beta   90.00
_cell.angle_gamma   90.00
#
_symmetry.space_group_name_H-M   'P 1'
#
loop_
_entity.id
_entity.type
_entity.pdbx_description
1 polymer ?
#
loop_
_entity_poly.entity_id
_entity_poly.type
_entity_poly.pdbx_seq_one_letter_code
_entity_poly.pdbx_strand_id
1 'polypeptide(L)'
;MTAPQLKQLNKGKEIEQDICLFGQTNFRNQLIRFGIKTDDRRRHMYIIGKTGMGKTTMMENMVLHDIYKGHGVGIVDPHGDFAEKIINYIPSRRINDVIYFNPADTDNPIGFNILEVKDEKQKHLVAAGLMAIFKKIWPDAWSSRMEYILNNTLLALLDYQGSTLLGINRLLADKKYRKRVVAQLTDPVVKAFWQTEFANYSDRYMTEAVAPIQNKIGQFLSASVIRNMVAQVKSTINIRQIMDTQKIFIMNLSKGRIGEDNSRLLGGMLITKLQLAAMERVDIAEEDRKDFFLYIDEFQNFANPSFTNILSEARKYRLSLILAHQYVKQIDELVADAVFGNVGTMVTFRVGGPDSIELVKEFTPTFTEEDIVNLPKFQVFLKLMIDGVASRPFSALTMPPIGSPTGSKEKVIKVSRERYSQQKEEIEDKITRWSGLDISDQDDEDKGEKKKDEKKNYGGKPDMKPRDGGGFEKKMPEPRKEESRPASVAVQNISPKVAPIILSQLKPNNNAPTNLVEFESQSKKKRKRKKKKKFNDFNSQVPSGGMNNVFPSAPAPVARPEERKFVEPPVVKPVEEKTDNANNSQPNVLEEDEVVKF
;
A
#
# COMPACT_ATOMS: atom_id res chain seq x y z
N MET A 1 -23.01 -60.99 30.02
CA MET A 1 -22.25 -59.73 30.08
C MET A 1 -22.30 -59.11 28.68
N THR A 2 -23.21 -58.17 28.48
CA THR A 2 -23.30 -57.33 27.28
C THR A 2 -22.73 -55.98 27.69
N ALA A 3 -21.60 -55.60 27.11
CA ALA A 3 -20.93 -54.34 27.43
C ALA A 3 -21.80 -53.14 26.99
N PRO A 4 -21.79 -52.02 27.74
CA PRO A 4 -22.72 -50.92 27.52
C PRO A 4 -22.39 -50.13 26.25
N GLN A 5 -23.42 -49.82 25.49
CA GLN A 5 -23.36 -48.92 24.32
C GLN A 5 -23.10 -47.48 24.76
N LEU A 6 -22.05 -46.87 24.22
CA LEU A 6 -21.81 -45.42 24.30
C LEU A 6 -22.92 -44.70 23.51
N LYS A 7 -23.67 -43.85 24.22
CA LYS A 7 -24.67 -42.95 23.65
C LYS A 7 -24.07 -42.18 22.48
N GLN A 8 -24.77 -42.22 21.35
CA GLN A 8 -24.61 -41.30 20.24
C GLN A 8 -24.77 -39.86 20.77
N LEU A 9 -23.65 -39.18 20.99
CA LEU A 9 -23.62 -37.72 21.07
C LEU A 9 -23.67 -37.22 19.64
N ASN A 10 -24.78 -36.55 19.35
CA ASN A 10 -25.12 -35.84 18.12
C ASN A 10 -23.90 -35.49 17.25
N LYS A 11 -23.81 -36.12 16.07
CA LYS A 11 -23.15 -35.55 14.90
C LYS A 11 -23.94 -34.29 14.48
N GLY A 12 -23.77 -33.21 15.24
CA GLY A 12 -24.04 -31.87 14.75
C GLY A 12 -23.02 -31.56 13.67
N LYS A 13 -23.46 -30.91 12.59
CA LYS A 13 -22.57 -30.30 11.60
C LYS A 13 -21.60 -29.34 12.30
N GLU A 14 -20.44 -29.80 12.71
CA GLU A 14 -19.30 -28.91 12.87
C GLU A 14 -18.88 -28.53 11.45
N ILE A 15 -19.38 -27.38 10.98
CA ILE A 15 -18.51 -26.54 10.17
C ILE A 15 -17.34 -26.27 11.10
N GLU A 16 -16.25 -27.03 10.94
CA GLU A 16 -14.99 -26.79 11.62
C GLU A 16 -14.63 -25.34 11.26
N GLN A 17 -14.96 -24.40 12.16
CA GLN A 17 -14.91 -22.99 11.84
C GLN A 17 -13.44 -22.67 11.58
N ASP A 18 -13.15 -22.22 10.37
CA ASP A 18 -11.80 -21.88 9.98
C ASP A 18 -11.33 -20.68 10.82
N ILE A 19 -10.44 -20.96 11.77
CA ILE A 19 -9.92 -20.03 12.77
C ILE A 19 -8.45 -19.73 12.40
N CYS A 20 -8.13 -18.46 12.18
CA CYS A 20 -6.77 -18.01 11.96
C CYS A 20 -6.09 -17.74 13.31
N LEU A 21 -5.18 -18.64 13.72
CA LEU A 21 -4.44 -18.54 14.98
C LEU A 21 -3.41 -17.41 14.95
N PHE A 22 -3.38 -16.58 15.99
CA PHE A 22 -2.40 -15.49 16.10
C PHE A 22 -1.93 -15.20 17.54
N GLY A 23 -2.61 -15.72 18.56
CA GLY A 23 -2.34 -15.38 19.96
C GLY A 23 -2.47 -16.55 20.93
N GLN A 24 -1.97 -16.33 22.14
CA GLN A 24 -2.08 -17.21 23.29
C GLN A 24 -2.52 -16.40 24.51
N THR A 25 -3.52 -16.88 25.24
CA THR A 25 -3.96 -16.26 26.49
C THR A 25 -3.58 -17.14 27.67
N ASN A 26 -3.33 -16.52 28.83
CA ASN A 26 -3.14 -17.24 30.07
C ASN A 26 -4.50 -17.38 30.78
N PHE A 27 -5.11 -18.55 30.64
CA PHE A 27 -6.33 -18.88 31.39
C PHE A 27 -5.98 -19.87 32.48
N ARG A 28 -6.09 -19.45 33.75
CA ARG A 28 -5.84 -20.29 34.93
C ARG A 28 -4.45 -20.99 34.90
N ASN A 29 -3.40 -20.24 34.56
CA ASN A 29 -2.02 -20.73 34.40
C ASN A 29 -1.84 -21.75 33.27
N GLN A 30 -2.76 -21.79 32.30
CA GLN A 30 -2.61 -22.57 31.08
C GLN A 30 -2.55 -21.62 29.89
N LEU A 31 -1.51 -21.77 29.07
CA LEU A 31 -1.40 -21.05 27.80
C LEU A 31 -2.33 -21.71 26.78
N ILE A 32 -3.42 -21.03 26.45
CA ILE A 32 -4.41 -21.49 25.47
C ILE A 32 -4.23 -20.66 24.20
N ARG A 33 -3.98 -21.35 23.08
CA ARG A 33 -3.95 -20.72 21.75
C ARG A 33 -5.34 -20.29 21.34
N PHE A 34 -5.42 -19.14 20.69
CA PHE A 34 -6.65 -18.64 20.11
C PHE A 34 -6.38 -17.93 18.79
N GLY A 35 -7.46 -17.71 18.06
CA GLY A 35 -7.46 -17.03 16.78
C GLY A 35 -8.75 -16.29 16.54
N ILE A 36 -8.97 -15.91 15.29
CA ILE A 36 -10.18 -15.23 14.84
C ILE A 36 -10.85 -16.03 13.72
N LYS A 37 -12.17 -16.17 13.80
CA LYS A 37 -12.97 -16.88 12.80
C LYS A 37 -13.02 -16.09 11.49
N THR A 38 -13.08 -16.78 10.37
CA THR A 38 -13.14 -16.13 9.05
C THR A 38 -14.31 -15.12 8.92
N ASP A 39 -15.50 -15.39 9.47
CA ASP A 39 -16.60 -14.40 9.43
C ASP A 39 -16.29 -13.11 10.22
N ASP A 40 -15.66 -13.26 11.38
CA ASP A 40 -15.27 -12.13 12.23
C ASP A 40 -14.17 -11.29 11.56
N ARG A 41 -13.23 -11.94 10.86
CA ARG A 41 -12.17 -11.28 10.07
C ARG A 41 -12.70 -10.42 8.92
N ARG A 42 -13.90 -10.72 8.39
CA ARG A 42 -14.50 -9.92 7.31
C ARG A 42 -14.84 -8.49 7.74
N ARG A 43 -14.89 -8.23 9.04
CA ARG A 43 -15.03 -6.88 9.62
C ARG A 43 -13.67 -6.24 9.89
N HIS A 44 -12.61 -6.73 9.25
CA HIS A 44 -11.27 -6.16 9.29
C HIS A 44 -10.58 -6.27 10.65
N MET A 45 -9.26 -6.08 10.64
CA MET A 45 -8.41 -6.09 11.82
C MET A 45 -7.48 -4.87 11.79
N TYR A 46 -7.28 -4.27 12.96
CA TYR A 46 -6.37 -3.15 13.16
C TYR A 46 -5.32 -3.53 14.19
N ILE A 47 -4.05 -3.40 13.81
CA ILE A 47 -2.90 -3.79 14.58
C ILE A 47 -2.02 -2.56 14.79
N ILE A 48 -1.90 -2.06 16.01
CA ILE A 48 -1.12 -0.85 16.31
C ILE A 48 -0.01 -1.12 17.33
N GLY A 49 1.14 -0.46 17.18
CA GLY A 49 2.27 -0.62 18.08
C GLY A 49 3.57 -0.03 17.56
N LYS A 50 4.49 0.31 18.47
CA LYS A 50 5.84 0.76 18.11
C LYS A 50 6.61 -0.29 17.31
N THR A 51 7.65 0.16 16.61
CA THR A 51 8.59 -0.72 15.89
C THR A 51 9.21 -1.75 16.82
N GLY A 52 9.38 -2.98 16.32
CA GLY A 52 10.02 -4.07 17.06
C GLY A 52 9.14 -4.75 18.11
N MET A 53 7.86 -4.39 18.25
CA MET A 53 6.97 -4.99 19.27
C MET A 53 6.39 -6.36 18.90
N GLY A 54 6.49 -6.76 17.62
CA GLY A 54 6.00 -8.07 17.14
C GLY A 54 4.85 -8.02 16.12
N LYS A 55 4.43 -6.81 15.67
CA LYS A 55 3.35 -6.64 14.67
C LYS A 55 3.55 -7.50 13.42
N THR A 56 4.71 -7.34 12.76
CA THR A 56 5.03 -8.05 11.53
C THR A 56 5.07 -9.56 11.76
N THR A 57 5.63 -10.03 12.88
CA THR A 57 5.64 -11.47 13.22
C THR A 57 4.24 -12.04 13.43
N MET A 58 3.36 -11.29 14.08
CA MET A 58 1.95 -11.68 14.20
C MET A 58 1.28 -11.78 12.81
N MET A 59 1.49 -10.78 11.94
CA MET A 59 0.96 -10.81 10.57
C MET A 59 1.54 -11.94 9.73
N GLU A 60 2.83 -12.21 9.85
CA GLU A 60 3.51 -13.34 9.19
C GLU A 60 2.83 -14.65 9.55
N ASN A 61 2.60 -14.91 10.84
CA ASN A 61 1.92 -16.12 11.29
C ASN A 61 0.52 -16.24 10.69
N MET A 62 -0.24 -15.15 10.66
CA MET A 62 -1.58 -15.15 10.07
C MET A 62 -1.55 -15.39 8.56
N VAL A 63 -0.63 -14.74 7.83
CA VAL A 63 -0.43 -14.94 6.38
C VAL A 63 -0.08 -16.39 6.08
N LEU A 64 0.84 -16.98 6.85
CA LEU A 64 1.21 -18.38 6.67
C LEU A 64 0.03 -19.30 6.92
N HIS A 65 -0.73 -19.06 8.00
CA HIS A 65 -1.95 -19.83 8.26
C HIS A 65 -2.91 -19.78 7.05
N ASP A 66 -3.13 -18.61 6.48
CA ASP A 66 -4.02 -18.43 5.32
C ASP A 66 -3.50 -19.12 4.05
N ILE A 67 -2.21 -19.00 3.76
CA ILE A 67 -1.57 -19.66 2.62
C ILE A 67 -1.69 -21.19 2.75
N TYR A 68 -1.47 -21.73 3.94
CA TYR A 68 -1.56 -23.16 4.21
C TYR A 68 -3.01 -23.65 4.28
N LYS A 69 -3.99 -22.79 4.59
CA LYS A 69 -5.42 -23.16 4.47
C LYS A 69 -5.98 -23.03 3.04
N GLY A 70 -5.20 -22.49 2.11
CA GLY A 70 -5.64 -22.36 0.72
C GLY A 70 -6.33 -21.03 0.40
N HIS A 71 -6.29 -20.06 1.31
CA HIS A 71 -6.94 -18.77 1.12
C HIS A 71 -6.21 -17.88 0.11
N GLY A 72 -6.96 -16.90 -0.40
CA GLY A 72 -6.42 -15.80 -1.19
C GLY A 72 -5.83 -14.74 -0.27
N VAL A 73 -4.61 -14.33 -0.55
CA VAL A 73 -3.85 -13.42 0.32
C VAL A 73 -3.23 -12.31 -0.53
N GLY A 74 -3.37 -11.07 -0.09
CA GLY A 74 -2.61 -9.92 -0.56
C GLY A 74 -1.66 -9.42 0.51
N ILE A 75 -0.44 -9.06 0.15
CA ILE A 75 0.56 -8.48 1.06
C ILE A 75 1.05 -7.18 0.44
N VAL A 76 0.94 -6.06 1.17
CA VAL A 76 1.54 -4.78 0.81
C VAL A 76 2.65 -4.49 1.81
N ASP A 77 3.88 -4.44 1.33
CA ASP A 77 5.07 -4.23 2.16
C ASP A 77 5.95 -3.09 1.60
N PRO A 78 6.01 -1.93 2.27
CA PRO A 78 6.85 -0.81 1.85
C PRO A 78 8.34 -0.97 2.20
N HIS A 79 8.71 -1.97 3.01
CA HIS A 79 10.10 -2.21 3.42
C HIS A 79 10.74 -3.34 2.63
N GLY A 80 9.97 -4.39 2.34
CA GLY A 80 10.34 -5.54 1.51
C GLY A 80 10.70 -6.78 2.32
N ASP A 81 11.08 -6.62 3.60
CA ASP A 81 11.50 -7.73 4.47
C ASP A 81 10.35 -8.71 4.74
N PHE A 82 9.13 -8.21 4.95
CA PHE A 82 7.95 -9.04 5.18
C PHE A 82 7.60 -9.85 3.92
N ALA A 83 7.61 -9.20 2.76
CA ALA A 83 7.36 -9.85 1.47
C ALA A 83 8.43 -10.90 1.15
N GLU A 84 9.71 -10.56 1.28
CA GLU A 84 10.82 -11.49 1.01
C GLU A 84 10.83 -12.68 1.95
N LYS A 85 10.48 -12.47 3.22
CA LYS A 85 10.36 -13.55 4.18
C LYS A 85 9.26 -14.52 3.77
N ILE A 86 8.03 -14.05 3.50
CA ILE A 86 6.89 -14.93 3.18
C ILE A 86 7.15 -15.81 1.95
N ILE A 87 7.87 -15.30 0.95
CA ILE A 87 8.23 -16.08 -0.25
C ILE A 87 9.04 -17.34 0.10
N ASN A 88 9.82 -17.34 1.18
CA ASN A 88 10.60 -18.49 1.64
C ASN A 88 9.74 -19.57 2.32
N TYR A 89 8.48 -19.30 2.63
CA TYR A 89 7.59 -20.21 3.35
C TYR A 89 6.42 -20.71 2.49
N ILE A 90 6.40 -20.39 1.20
CA ILE A 90 5.35 -20.83 0.28
C ILE A 90 5.43 -22.35 0.08
N PRO A 91 4.38 -23.12 0.39
CA PRO A 91 4.39 -24.56 0.20
C PRO A 91 4.39 -24.91 -1.30
N SER A 92 5.03 -26.02 -1.67
CA SER A 92 5.18 -26.48 -3.06
C SER A 92 3.88 -26.46 -3.87
N ARG A 93 2.75 -26.84 -3.24
CA ARG A 93 1.43 -26.87 -3.88
C ARG A 93 0.84 -25.49 -4.23
N ARG A 94 1.32 -24.40 -3.63
CA ARG A 94 0.85 -23.01 -3.86
C ARG A 94 1.82 -22.17 -4.68
N ILE A 95 2.97 -22.71 -5.12
CA ILE A 95 3.96 -21.95 -5.90
C ILE A 95 3.35 -21.32 -7.16
N ASN A 96 2.49 -22.05 -7.86
CA ASN A 96 1.81 -21.56 -9.08
C ASN A 96 0.74 -20.48 -8.82
N ASP A 97 0.41 -20.24 -7.54
CA ASP A 97 -0.56 -19.22 -7.14
C ASP A 97 0.08 -17.90 -6.76
N VAL A 98 1.41 -17.83 -6.72
CA VAL A 98 2.13 -16.62 -6.32
C VAL A 98 2.29 -15.68 -7.50
N ILE A 99 1.87 -14.43 -7.27
CA ILE A 99 2.26 -13.27 -8.07
C ILE A 99 3.17 -12.44 -7.16
N TYR A 100 4.46 -12.41 -7.50
CA TYR A 100 5.44 -11.58 -6.80
C TYR A 100 5.64 -10.27 -7.56
N PHE A 101 4.92 -9.23 -7.14
CA PHE A 101 5.05 -7.88 -7.68
C PHE A 101 6.19 -7.15 -6.99
N ASN A 102 7.32 -7.09 -7.67
CA ASN A 102 8.53 -6.42 -7.21
C ASN A 102 9.01 -5.45 -8.28
N PRO A 103 8.71 -4.15 -8.17
CA PRO A 103 9.17 -3.16 -9.13
C PRO A 103 10.71 -3.11 -9.21
N ALA A 104 11.44 -3.45 -8.15
CA ALA A 104 12.91 -3.48 -8.19
C ALA A 104 13.49 -4.57 -9.12
N ASP A 105 12.67 -5.51 -9.62
CA ASP A 105 13.05 -6.48 -10.64
C ASP A 105 12.94 -5.85 -12.04
N THR A 106 13.99 -5.12 -12.43
CA THR A 106 13.97 -4.28 -13.64
C THR A 106 13.99 -5.06 -14.95
N ASP A 107 14.46 -6.31 -14.90
CA ASP A 107 14.61 -7.16 -16.09
C ASP A 107 13.30 -7.88 -16.40
N ASN A 108 12.45 -8.09 -15.39
CA ASN A 108 11.18 -8.81 -15.49
C ASN A 108 10.01 -7.97 -14.94
N PRO A 109 9.76 -6.77 -15.47
CA PRO A 109 8.68 -5.91 -15.00
C PRO A 109 7.30 -6.52 -15.24
N ILE A 110 6.46 -6.47 -14.21
CA ILE A 110 5.03 -6.84 -14.29
C ILE A 110 4.24 -5.63 -14.81
N GLY A 111 3.56 -5.80 -15.94
CA GLY A 111 2.70 -4.77 -16.52
C GLY A 111 1.48 -4.51 -15.66
N PHE A 112 1.27 -3.25 -15.27
CA PHE A 112 0.14 -2.79 -14.48
C PHE A 112 -0.37 -1.45 -15.00
N ASN A 113 -1.42 -1.49 -15.81
CA ASN A 113 -2.07 -0.30 -16.33
C ASN A 113 -3.35 -0.01 -15.54
N ILE A 114 -3.32 0.98 -14.67
CA ILE A 114 -4.50 1.40 -13.92
C ILE A 114 -5.61 1.97 -14.83
N LEU A 115 -5.25 2.53 -15.99
CA LEU A 115 -6.20 3.06 -16.98
C LEU A 115 -6.87 1.96 -17.81
N GLU A 116 -6.43 0.70 -17.69
CA GLU A 116 -7.12 -0.43 -18.30
C GLU A 116 -8.40 -0.73 -17.52
N VAL A 117 -9.53 -0.32 -18.09
CA VAL A 117 -10.87 -0.46 -17.51
C VAL A 117 -11.79 -1.16 -18.50
N LYS A 118 -12.56 -2.14 -18.01
CA LYS A 118 -13.53 -2.90 -18.84
C LYS A 118 -14.94 -2.30 -18.81
N ASP A 119 -15.35 -1.75 -17.67
CA ASP A 119 -16.67 -1.17 -17.47
C ASP A 119 -16.59 0.36 -17.40
N GLU A 120 -17.38 1.04 -18.22
CA GLU A 120 -17.45 2.51 -18.23
C GLU A 120 -17.80 3.11 -16.87
N LYS A 121 -18.60 2.41 -16.06
CA LYS A 121 -19.01 2.87 -14.73
C LYS A 121 -17.83 3.05 -13.78
N GLN A 122 -16.72 2.37 -14.04
CA GLN A 122 -15.52 2.43 -13.20
C GLN A 122 -14.58 3.56 -13.57
N LYS A 123 -14.71 4.17 -14.77
CA LYS A 123 -13.80 5.22 -15.24
C LYS A 123 -13.70 6.36 -14.22
N HIS A 124 -14.83 6.86 -13.73
CA HIS A 124 -14.85 7.92 -12.72
C HIS A 124 -14.22 7.50 -11.39
N LEU A 125 -14.40 6.25 -10.97
CA LEU A 125 -13.80 5.74 -9.72
C LEU A 125 -12.28 5.62 -9.85
N VAL A 126 -11.78 5.16 -11.01
CA VAL A 126 -10.33 5.12 -11.30
C VAL A 126 -9.74 6.52 -11.32
N ALA A 127 -10.40 7.46 -12.00
CA ALA A 127 -9.96 8.86 -12.04
C ALA A 127 -9.93 9.46 -10.62
N ALA A 128 -11.01 9.33 -9.85
CA ALA A 128 -11.08 9.82 -8.48
C ALA A 128 -10.01 9.21 -7.56
N GLY A 129 -9.78 7.89 -7.67
CA GLY A 129 -8.73 7.20 -6.92
C GLY A 129 -7.33 7.71 -7.27
N LEU A 130 -7.01 7.85 -8.56
CA LEU A 130 -5.74 8.44 -9.01
C LEU A 130 -5.56 9.87 -8.51
N MET A 131 -6.60 10.70 -8.59
CA MET A 131 -6.57 12.06 -8.08
C MET A 131 -6.32 12.12 -6.57
N ALA A 132 -6.96 11.24 -5.79
CA ALA A 132 -6.74 11.14 -4.35
C ALA A 132 -5.29 10.72 -4.01
N ILE A 133 -4.72 9.80 -4.78
CA ILE A 133 -3.32 9.38 -4.61
C ILE A 133 -2.38 10.54 -4.94
N PHE A 134 -2.54 11.19 -6.09
CA PHE A 134 -1.69 12.31 -6.50
C PHE A 134 -1.73 13.48 -5.50
N LYS A 135 -2.92 13.82 -5.00
CA LYS A 135 -3.10 14.84 -3.96
C LYS A 135 -2.38 14.47 -2.66
N LYS A 136 -2.39 13.19 -2.28
CA LYS A 136 -1.69 12.71 -1.08
C LYS A 136 -0.17 12.77 -1.21
N ILE A 137 0.38 12.53 -2.39
CA ILE A 137 1.84 12.54 -2.60
C ILE A 137 2.38 13.96 -2.72
N TRP A 138 1.61 14.90 -3.26
CA TRP A 138 2.04 16.28 -3.47
C TRP A 138 1.19 17.32 -2.72
N PRO A 139 0.99 17.20 -1.39
CA PRO A 139 0.05 18.05 -0.65
C PRO A 139 0.40 19.53 -0.75
N ASP A 140 1.70 19.88 -0.65
CA ASP A 140 2.17 21.26 -0.66
C ASP A 140 2.26 21.89 -2.06
N ALA A 141 2.15 21.08 -3.11
CA ALA A 141 2.29 21.50 -4.51
C ALA A 141 1.01 21.29 -5.32
N TRP A 142 -0.10 20.96 -4.65
CA TRP A 142 -1.40 20.71 -5.27
C TRP A 142 -2.18 22.02 -5.46
N SER A 143 -2.79 22.22 -6.62
CA SER A 143 -3.63 23.40 -6.89
C SER A 143 -4.94 23.01 -7.54
N SER A 144 -6.01 23.77 -7.30
CA SER A 144 -7.33 23.53 -7.91
C SER A 144 -7.27 23.52 -9.44
N ARG A 145 -6.38 24.34 -10.03
CA ARG A 145 -6.16 24.36 -11.48
C ARG A 145 -5.50 23.08 -11.97
N MET A 146 -4.45 22.62 -11.28
CA MET A 146 -3.79 21.35 -11.58
C MET A 146 -4.79 20.19 -11.50
N GLU A 147 -5.59 20.19 -10.43
CA GLU A 147 -6.63 19.18 -10.19
C GLU A 147 -7.64 19.13 -11.34
N TYR A 148 -8.16 20.30 -11.75
CA TYR A 148 -9.14 20.40 -12.83
C TYR A 148 -8.60 19.91 -14.18
N ILE A 149 -7.41 20.34 -14.58
CA ILE A 149 -6.80 19.94 -15.87
C ILE A 149 -6.43 18.45 -15.84
N LEU A 150 -5.86 17.96 -14.74
CA LEU A 150 -5.47 16.56 -14.62
C LEU A 150 -6.69 15.63 -14.61
N ASN A 151 -7.77 16.00 -13.92
CA ASN A 151 -9.00 15.21 -13.92
C ASN A 151 -9.59 15.05 -15.34
N ASN A 152 -9.72 16.15 -16.10
CA ASN A 152 -10.16 16.10 -17.49
C ASN A 152 -9.20 15.31 -18.40
N THR A 153 -7.91 15.31 -18.06
CA THR A 153 -6.89 14.51 -18.76
C THR A 153 -7.06 13.02 -18.48
N LEU A 154 -7.25 12.63 -17.22
CA LEU A 154 -7.47 11.24 -16.83
C LEU A 154 -8.76 10.69 -17.44
N LEU A 155 -9.87 11.45 -17.37
CA LEU A 155 -11.14 11.05 -17.97
C LEU A 155 -11.02 10.87 -19.49
N ALA A 156 -10.34 11.79 -20.18
CA ALA A 156 -10.13 11.67 -21.62
C ALA A 156 -9.27 10.46 -22.00
N LEU A 157 -8.27 10.13 -21.20
CA LEU A 157 -7.45 8.94 -21.43
C LEU A 157 -8.20 7.64 -21.10
N LEU A 158 -9.07 7.63 -20.10
CA LEU A 158 -9.92 6.48 -19.77
C LEU A 158 -10.96 6.17 -20.86
N ASP A 159 -11.41 7.17 -21.59
CA ASP A 159 -12.24 6.99 -22.79
C ASP A 159 -11.44 6.50 -24.01
N TYR A 160 -10.18 6.90 -24.11
CA TYR A 160 -9.30 6.53 -25.21
C TYR A 160 -8.69 5.13 -24.99
N GLN A 161 -9.14 4.17 -25.79
CA GLN A 161 -8.70 2.78 -25.69
C GLN A 161 -7.19 2.64 -25.91
N GLY A 162 -6.56 1.82 -25.07
CA GLY A 162 -5.12 1.56 -25.12
C GLY A 162 -4.23 2.71 -24.65
N SER A 163 -4.79 3.66 -23.89
CA SER A 163 -4.01 4.69 -23.20
C SER A 163 -3.23 4.14 -22.00
N THR A 164 -2.22 4.89 -21.59
CA THR A 164 -1.41 4.62 -20.39
C THR A 164 -1.12 5.94 -19.67
N LEU A 165 -0.49 5.90 -18.50
CA LEU A 165 -0.10 7.12 -17.78
C LEU A 165 0.87 8.01 -18.58
N LEU A 166 1.61 7.45 -19.55
CA LEU A 166 2.41 8.26 -20.50
C LEU A 166 1.54 9.21 -21.33
N GLY A 167 0.28 8.82 -21.56
CA GLY A 167 -0.73 9.60 -22.27
C GLY A 167 -0.97 10.97 -21.68
N ILE A 168 -0.75 11.17 -20.38
CA ILE A 168 -0.98 12.44 -19.69
C ILE A 168 -0.10 13.54 -20.29
N ASN A 169 1.22 13.32 -20.31
CA ASN A 169 2.16 14.31 -20.84
C ASN A 169 1.95 14.53 -22.34
N ARG A 170 1.64 13.47 -23.09
CA ARG A 170 1.40 13.56 -24.53
C ARG A 170 0.11 14.31 -24.86
N LEU A 171 -0.97 14.12 -24.10
CA LEU A 171 -2.22 14.85 -24.30
C LEU A 171 -2.06 16.36 -24.05
N LEU A 172 -1.23 16.71 -23.06
CA LEU A 172 -0.95 18.09 -22.68
C LEU A 172 0.03 18.79 -23.63
N ALA A 173 0.95 18.06 -24.28
CA ALA A 173 1.97 18.65 -25.16
C ALA A 173 1.69 18.51 -26.68
N ASP A 174 1.25 17.33 -27.14
CA ASP A 174 1.15 16.99 -28.56
C ASP A 174 -0.27 17.29 -29.10
N LYS A 175 -0.36 18.35 -29.92
CA LYS A 175 -1.62 18.77 -30.57
C LYS A 175 -2.20 17.69 -31.50
N LYS A 176 -1.38 16.88 -32.19
CA LYS A 176 -1.85 15.81 -33.09
C LYS A 176 -2.44 14.65 -32.28
N TYR A 177 -1.74 14.20 -31.24
CA TYR A 177 -2.25 13.17 -30.32
C TYR A 177 -3.54 13.63 -29.63
N ARG A 178 -3.59 14.88 -29.15
CA ARG A 178 -4.80 15.45 -28.55
C ARG A 178 -6.00 15.41 -29.49
N LYS A 179 -5.83 15.81 -30.76
CA LYS A 179 -6.92 15.72 -31.75
C LYS A 179 -7.45 14.29 -31.91
N ARG A 180 -6.56 13.28 -31.92
CA ARG A 180 -6.96 11.86 -32.00
C ARG A 180 -7.75 11.40 -30.77
N VAL A 181 -7.30 11.75 -29.57
CA VAL A 181 -7.99 11.42 -28.32
C VAL A 181 -9.36 12.10 -28.27
N VAL A 182 -9.42 13.41 -28.52
CA VAL A 182 -10.66 14.22 -28.46
C VAL A 182 -11.71 13.75 -29.46
N ALA A 183 -11.29 13.23 -30.62
CA ALA A 183 -12.21 12.68 -31.61
C ALA A 183 -12.98 11.44 -31.11
N GLN A 184 -12.38 10.67 -30.19
CA GLN A 184 -12.96 9.44 -29.64
C GLN A 184 -13.71 9.64 -28.33
N LEU A 185 -13.70 10.86 -27.75
CA LEU A 185 -14.41 11.15 -26.52
C LEU A 185 -15.92 11.04 -26.69
N THR A 186 -16.54 10.31 -25.78
CA THR A 186 -17.99 10.10 -25.70
C THR A 186 -18.64 11.07 -24.72
N ASP A 187 -17.97 11.44 -23.62
CA ASP A 187 -18.47 12.40 -22.64
C ASP A 187 -18.48 13.84 -23.22
N PRO A 188 -19.65 14.48 -23.37
CA PRO A 188 -19.76 15.82 -23.94
C PRO A 188 -19.11 16.91 -23.06
N VAL A 189 -19.03 16.73 -21.74
CA VAL A 189 -18.43 17.68 -20.81
C VAL A 189 -16.92 17.68 -20.96
N VAL A 190 -16.30 16.49 -20.94
CA VAL A 190 -14.86 16.34 -21.14
C VAL A 190 -14.46 16.79 -22.54
N LYS A 191 -15.29 16.47 -23.55
CA LYS A 191 -15.07 16.92 -24.93
C LYS A 191 -15.16 18.44 -25.07
N ALA A 192 -16.13 19.08 -24.42
CA ALA A 192 -16.26 20.54 -24.41
C ALA A 192 -15.02 21.18 -23.78
N PHE A 193 -14.53 20.69 -22.63
CA PHE A 193 -13.30 21.18 -22.03
C PHE A 193 -12.14 21.21 -23.04
N TRP A 194 -11.93 20.13 -23.79
CA TRP A 194 -10.83 20.05 -24.74
C TRP A 194 -11.02 20.87 -26.02
N GLN A 195 -12.25 20.98 -26.53
CA GLN A 195 -12.56 21.66 -27.79
C GLN A 195 -12.79 23.17 -27.64
N THR A 196 -13.26 23.62 -26.49
CA THR A 196 -13.61 25.02 -26.25
C THR A 196 -12.69 25.64 -25.21
N GLU A 197 -12.68 25.13 -23.97
CA GLU A 197 -11.98 25.78 -22.87
C GLU A 197 -10.46 25.74 -23.05
N PHE A 198 -9.88 24.54 -23.11
CA PHE A 198 -8.43 24.33 -23.26
C PHE A 198 -7.90 24.85 -24.59
N ALA A 199 -8.72 24.76 -25.66
CA ALA A 199 -8.36 25.27 -26.98
C ALA A 199 -8.27 26.80 -27.02
N ASN A 200 -9.05 27.50 -26.19
CA ASN A 200 -9.06 28.95 -26.09
C ASN A 200 -7.98 29.51 -25.14
N TYR A 201 -7.23 28.66 -24.43
CA TYR A 201 -6.10 29.12 -23.63
C TYR A 201 -5.03 29.73 -24.54
N SER A 202 -4.49 30.88 -24.13
CA SER A 202 -3.31 31.44 -24.80
C SER A 202 -2.13 30.48 -24.65
N ASP A 203 -1.24 30.40 -25.65
CA ASP A 203 -0.10 29.46 -25.62
C ASP A 203 0.76 29.62 -24.35
N ARG A 204 0.93 30.86 -23.89
CA ARG A 204 1.64 31.17 -22.64
C ARG A 204 0.89 30.61 -21.42
N TYR A 205 -0.41 30.89 -21.31
CA TYR A 205 -1.21 30.41 -20.18
C TYR A 205 -1.29 28.89 -20.16
N MET A 206 -1.47 28.26 -21.32
CA MET A 206 -1.48 26.81 -21.48
C MET A 206 -0.19 26.19 -20.93
N THR A 207 0.97 26.71 -21.37
CA THR A 207 2.29 26.23 -20.93
C THR A 207 2.47 26.37 -19.41
N GLU A 208 2.12 27.54 -18.85
CA GLU A 208 2.20 27.79 -17.40
C GLU A 208 1.22 26.93 -16.59
N ALA A 209 0.07 26.58 -17.15
CA ALA A 209 -0.95 25.78 -16.48
C ALA A 209 -0.62 24.27 -16.48
N VAL A 210 -0.04 23.75 -17.56
CA VAL A 210 0.28 22.31 -17.69
C VAL A 210 1.64 21.93 -17.11
N ALA A 211 2.60 22.88 -17.03
CA ALA A 211 3.96 22.60 -16.57
C ALA A 211 4.02 21.92 -15.18
N PRO A 212 3.22 22.31 -14.17
CA PRO A 212 3.21 21.61 -12.88
C PRO A 212 2.82 20.13 -13.00
N ILE A 213 1.82 19.82 -13.83
CA ILE A 213 1.38 18.44 -14.08
C ILE A 213 2.50 17.66 -14.76
N GLN A 214 3.06 18.22 -15.84
CA GLN A 214 4.12 17.57 -16.60
C GLN A 214 5.36 17.30 -15.76
N ASN A 215 5.74 18.22 -14.88
CA ASN A 215 6.88 18.04 -13.99
C ASN A 215 6.66 16.88 -13.00
N LYS A 216 5.48 16.80 -12.38
CA LYS A 216 5.16 15.75 -11.40
C LYS A 216 5.00 14.37 -12.05
N ILE A 217 4.23 14.29 -13.13
CA ILE A 217 4.02 13.05 -13.89
C ILE A 217 5.33 12.64 -14.58
N GLY A 218 6.10 13.60 -15.09
CA GLY A 218 7.43 13.37 -15.64
C GLY A 218 8.41 12.81 -14.63
N GLN A 219 8.47 13.36 -13.40
CA GLN A 219 9.30 12.82 -12.32
C GLN A 219 8.95 11.35 -12.04
N PHE A 220 7.66 11.03 -11.95
CA PHE A 220 7.19 9.67 -11.73
C PHE A 220 7.57 8.71 -12.88
N LEU A 221 7.37 9.12 -14.13
CA LEU A 221 7.65 8.31 -15.31
C LEU A 221 9.13 8.32 -15.75
N SER A 222 9.97 9.13 -15.10
CA SER A 222 11.40 9.20 -15.40
C SER A 222 12.13 7.94 -14.98
N ALA A 223 11.72 7.32 -13.86
CA ALA A 223 12.26 6.06 -13.37
C ALA A 223 11.85 4.93 -14.34
N SER A 224 12.81 4.39 -15.09
CA SER A 224 12.59 3.27 -16.03
C SER A 224 11.89 2.10 -15.36
N VAL A 225 12.29 1.80 -14.12
CA VAL A 225 11.70 0.81 -13.22
C VAL A 225 10.18 0.91 -13.17
N ILE A 226 9.65 2.11 -13.01
CA ILE A 226 8.21 2.35 -12.89
C ILE A 226 7.56 2.49 -14.25
N ARG A 227 8.21 3.24 -15.15
CA ARG A 227 7.74 3.47 -16.51
C ARG A 227 7.45 2.15 -17.21
N ASN A 228 8.36 1.18 -17.13
CA ASN A 228 8.23 -0.12 -17.80
C ASN A 228 7.07 -0.95 -17.25
N MET A 229 6.52 -0.63 -16.07
CA MET A 229 5.33 -1.30 -15.52
C MET A 229 4.03 -0.61 -15.95
N VAL A 230 3.96 0.73 -15.79
CA VAL A 230 2.72 1.50 -15.97
C VAL A 230 2.50 1.99 -17.40
N ALA A 231 3.52 1.93 -18.26
CA ALA A 231 3.44 2.29 -19.67
C ALA A 231 3.03 1.13 -20.58
N GLN A 232 2.85 -0.08 -20.04
CA GLN A 232 2.31 -1.19 -20.81
C GLN A 232 0.82 -0.94 -21.07
N VAL A 233 0.38 -1.12 -22.31
CA VAL A 233 -1.02 -0.88 -22.69
C VAL A 233 -1.98 -1.85 -21.99
N LYS A 234 -1.56 -3.11 -21.85
CA LYS A 234 -2.31 -4.16 -21.15
C LYS A 234 -1.56 -4.58 -19.90
N SER A 235 -2.30 -4.80 -18.83
CA SER A 235 -1.79 -5.39 -17.60
C SER A 235 -1.52 -6.87 -17.83
N THR A 236 -0.45 -7.36 -17.22
CA THR A 236 -0.08 -8.78 -17.20
C THR A 236 -0.78 -9.54 -16.07
N ILE A 237 -1.31 -8.79 -15.10
CA ILE A 237 -2.05 -9.30 -13.95
C ILE A 237 -3.51 -8.87 -14.01
N ASN A 238 -4.40 -9.75 -13.59
CA ASN A 238 -5.82 -9.48 -13.43
C ASN A 238 -6.20 -9.61 -11.95
N ILE A 239 -6.38 -8.46 -11.28
CA ILE A 239 -6.65 -8.42 -9.83
C ILE A 239 -7.96 -9.13 -9.48
N ARG A 240 -9.00 -8.98 -10.30
CA ARG A 240 -10.28 -9.68 -10.09
C ARG A 240 -10.09 -11.19 -10.10
N GLN A 241 -9.36 -11.71 -11.09
CA GLN A 241 -9.04 -13.13 -11.17
C GLN A 241 -8.19 -13.59 -9.99
N ILE A 242 -7.17 -12.81 -9.58
CA ILE A 242 -6.32 -13.12 -8.42
C ILE A 242 -7.18 -13.32 -7.17
N MET A 243 -8.15 -12.44 -6.94
CA MET A 243 -9.01 -12.55 -5.78
C MET A 243 -9.97 -13.74 -5.91
N ASP A 244 -10.61 -13.94 -7.07
CA ASP A 244 -11.64 -14.98 -7.27
C ASP A 244 -11.06 -16.40 -7.26
N THR A 245 -9.83 -16.55 -7.74
CA THR A 245 -9.09 -17.82 -7.75
C THR A 245 -8.22 -18.01 -6.51
N GLN A 246 -8.40 -17.18 -5.48
CA GLN A 246 -7.70 -17.28 -4.19
C GLN A 246 -6.17 -17.36 -4.33
N LYS A 247 -5.59 -16.53 -5.21
CA LYS A 247 -4.13 -16.47 -5.40
C LYS A 247 -3.41 -15.71 -4.29
N ILE A 248 -2.08 -15.79 -4.29
CA ILE A 248 -1.19 -15.13 -3.34
C ILE A 248 -0.53 -13.96 -4.06
N PHE A 249 -0.90 -12.73 -3.71
CA PHE A 249 -0.39 -11.51 -4.32
C PHE A 249 0.54 -10.77 -3.36
N ILE A 250 1.84 -10.85 -3.62
CA ILE A 250 2.87 -10.27 -2.77
C ILE A 250 3.41 -9.01 -3.45
N MET A 251 3.10 -7.85 -2.90
CA MET A 251 3.54 -6.53 -3.38
C MET A 251 4.71 -6.04 -2.53
N ASN A 252 5.93 -6.29 -3.01
CA ASN A 252 7.15 -5.76 -2.41
C ASN A 252 7.42 -4.38 -3.00
N LEU A 253 7.09 -3.35 -2.22
CA LEU A 253 7.20 -1.95 -2.61
C LEU A 253 8.35 -1.27 -1.84
N SER A 254 9.47 -1.98 -1.66
CA SER A 254 10.62 -1.53 -0.88
C SER A 254 11.06 -0.11 -1.26
N LYS A 255 10.73 0.87 -0.41
CA LYS A 255 11.05 2.28 -0.62
C LYS A 255 12.55 2.53 -0.79
N GLY A 256 13.38 1.73 -0.12
CA GLY A 256 14.83 1.80 -0.22
C GLY A 256 15.35 1.44 -1.61
N ARG A 257 14.62 0.63 -2.39
CA ARG A 257 15.00 0.21 -3.74
C ARG A 257 14.36 1.08 -4.83
N ILE A 258 13.10 1.50 -4.64
CA ILE A 258 12.31 2.14 -5.72
C ILE A 258 12.02 3.63 -5.47
N GLY A 259 12.37 4.14 -4.29
CA GLY A 259 12.05 5.49 -3.84
C GLY A 259 10.70 5.57 -3.11
N GLU A 260 10.61 6.51 -2.17
CA GLU A 260 9.43 6.65 -1.31
C GLU A 260 8.15 7.04 -2.06
N ASP A 261 8.22 8.08 -2.90
CA ASP A 261 7.06 8.56 -3.65
C ASP A 261 6.55 7.51 -4.64
N ASN A 262 7.47 6.79 -5.31
CA ASN A 262 7.13 5.72 -6.24
C ASN A 262 6.45 4.54 -5.53
N SER A 263 6.94 4.16 -4.35
CA SER A 263 6.34 3.13 -3.51
C SER A 263 4.92 3.52 -3.07
N ARG A 264 4.75 4.74 -2.56
CA ARG A 264 3.43 5.26 -2.15
C ARG A 264 2.45 5.31 -3.32
N LEU A 265 2.90 5.75 -4.50
CA LEU A 265 2.04 5.81 -5.69
C LEU A 265 1.64 4.41 -6.16
N LEU A 266 2.61 3.51 -6.37
CA LEU A 266 2.32 2.15 -6.82
C LEU A 266 1.40 1.42 -5.83
N GLY A 267 1.69 1.50 -4.53
CA GLY A 267 0.84 0.89 -3.51
C GLY A 267 -0.56 1.48 -3.48
N GLY A 268 -0.68 2.81 -3.58
CA GLY A 268 -1.98 3.48 -3.69
C GLY A 268 -2.78 3.01 -4.91
N MET A 269 -2.14 2.90 -6.08
CA MET A 269 -2.79 2.45 -7.31
C MET A 269 -3.20 0.96 -7.24
N LEU A 270 -2.35 0.10 -6.69
CA LEU A 270 -2.66 -1.32 -6.52
C LEU A 270 -3.82 -1.54 -5.55
N ILE A 271 -3.82 -0.83 -4.42
CA ILE A 271 -4.92 -0.93 -3.44
C ILE A 271 -6.22 -0.37 -4.02
N THR A 272 -6.15 0.72 -4.78
CA THR A 272 -7.32 1.24 -5.52
C THR A 272 -7.84 0.19 -6.51
N LYS A 273 -6.95 -0.49 -7.27
CA LYS A 273 -7.37 -1.55 -8.18
C LYS A 273 -7.95 -2.77 -7.45
N LEU A 274 -7.42 -3.13 -6.27
CA LEU A 274 -7.98 -4.17 -5.39
C LEU A 274 -9.38 -3.81 -4.90
N GLN A 275 -9.61 -2.56 -4.48
CA GLN A 275 -10.95 -2.07 -4.13
C GLN A 275 -11.92 -2.22 -5.30
N LEU A 276 -11.55 -1.71 -6.47
CA LEU A 276 -12.42 -1.75 -7.64
C LEU A 276 -12.72 -3.18 -8.07
N ALA A 277 -11.71 -4.05 -8.10
CA ALA A 277 -11.88 -5.46 -8.38
C ALA A 277 -12.76 -6.18 -7.34
N ALA A 278 -12.71 -5.77 -6.07
CA ALA A 278 -13.62 -6.26 -5.06
C ALA A 278 -15.06 -5.83 -5.37
N MET A 279 -15.30 -4.55 -5.65
CA MET A 279 -16.63 -4.02 -5.96
C MET A 279 -17.25 -4.65 -7.21
N GLU A 280 -16.43 -5.04 -8.19
CA GLU A 280 -16.91 -5.79 -9.36
C GLU A 280 -17.61 -7.10 -8.97
N ARG A 281 -17.29 -7.69 -7.81
CA ARG A 281 -17.88 -8.96 -7.33
C ARG A 281 -19.34 -8.85 -6.95
N VAL A 282 -19.96 -7.69 -7.14
CA VAL A 282 -21.41 -7.51 -7.06
C VAL A 282 -22.17 -8.49 -7.97
N ASP A 283 -21.53 -8.96 -9.05
CA ASP A 283 -22.03 -9.96 -9.98
C ASP A 283 -22.03 -11.42 -9.46
N ILE A 284 -21.35 -11.69 -8.35
CA ILE A 284 -21.33 -13.01 -7.67
C ILE A 284 -22.22 -12.93 -6.43
N ALA A 285 -23.03 -13.96 -6.15
CA ALA A 285 -23.80 -14.07 -4.91
C ALA A 285 -22.89 -14.03 -3.67
N GLU A 286 -23.32 -13.39 -2.58
CA GLU A 286 -22.44 -13.13 -1.43
C GLU A 286 -21.88 -14.41 -0.80
N GLU A 287 -22.67 -15.48 -0.75
CA GLU A 287 -22.26 -16.81 -0.28
C GLU A 287 -21.17 -17.47 -1.13
N ASP A 288 -21.14 -17.20 -2.43
CA ASP A 288 -20.20 -17.82 -3.38
C ASP A 288 -18.88 -17.05 -3.51
N ARG A 289 -18.87 -15.77 -3.08
CA ARG A 289 -17.67 -14.92 -3.09
C ARG A 289 -16.58 -15.55 -2.21
N LYS A 290 -15.38 -15.70 -2.79
CA LYS A 290 -14.21 -16.18 -2.07
C LYS A 290 -13.58 -15.07 -1.22
N ASP A 291 -13.25 -15.40 0.03
CA ASP A 291 -12.54 -14.53 0.95
C ASP A 291 -11.12 -14.24 0.44
N PHE A 292 -10.75 -12.95 0.45
CA PHE A 292 -9.42 -12.46 0.13
C PHE A 292 -8.91 -11.58 1.27
N PHE A 293 -7.81 -11.96 1.91
CA PHE A 293 -7.23 -11.27 3.06
C PHE A 293 -6.08 -10.37 2.62
N LEU A 294 -6.26 -9.05 2.74
CA LEU A 294 -5.27 -8.05 2.37
C LEU A 294 -4.55 -7.52 3.61
N TYR A 295 -3.30 -7.92 3.74
CA TYR A 295 -2.38 -7.50 4.79
C TYR A 295 -1.58 -6.29 4.32
N ILE A 296 -1.67 -5.20 5.07
CA ILE A 296 -0.98 -3.95 4.76
C ILE A 296 -0.09 -3.61 5.93
N ASP A 297 1.22 -3.78 5.77
CA ASP A 297 2.20 -3.29 6.74
C ASP A 297 2.44 -1.79 6.52
N GLU A 298 2.65 -1.07 7.62
CA GLU A 298 2.83 0.39 7.63
C GLU A 298 1.75 1.11 6.78
N PHE A 299 0.48 0.81 7.08
CA PHE A 299 -0.73 1.24 6.38
C PHE A 299 -0.77 2.75 6.05
N GLN A 300 -0.21 3.59 6.92
CA GLN A 300 -0.19 5.05 6.74
C GLN A 300 0.44 5.52 5.44
N ASN A 301 1.38 4.74 4.89
CA ASN A 301 2.02 5.05 3.62
C ASN A 301 1.00 5.12 2.48
N PHE A 302 -0.05 4.32 2.56
CA PHE A 302 -1.05 4.16 1.52
C PHE A 302 -2.41 4.78 1.89
N ALA A 303 -2.70 4.94 3.19
CA ALA A 303 -3.92 5.50 3.75
C ALA A 303 -4.32 6.87 3.15
N ASN A 304 -5.32 6.91 2.29
CA ASN A 304 -5.89 8.14 1.75
C ASN A 304 -7.38 8.21 2.12
N PRO A 305 -8.06 9.36 1.95
CA PRO A 305 -9.48 9.48 2.32
C PRO A 305 -10.42 8.49 1.60
N SER A 306 -10.04 7.91 0.46
CA SER A 306 -10.85 6.89 -0.22
C SER A 306 -10.86 5.53 0.50
N PHE A 307 -9.93 5.28 1.43
CA PHE A 307 -9.95 4.08 2.27
C PHE A 307 -11.15 3.99 3.20
N THR A 308 -11.77 5.12 3.54
CA THR A 308 -12.98 5.14 4.39
C THR A 308 -14.12 4.35 3.73
N ASN A 309 -14.26 4.47 2.41
CA ASN A 309 -15.21 3.70 1.61
C ASN A 309 -14.84 2.21 1.57
N ILE A 310 -13.54 1.89 1.44
CA ILE A 310 -13.09 0.49 1.48
C ILE A 310 -13.46 -0.15 2.82
N LEU A 311 -13.12 0.49 3.94
CA LEU A 311 -13.39 -0.02 5.29
C LEU A 311 -14.89 -0.22 5.56
N SER A 312 -15.74 0.60 4.95
CA SER A 312 -17.20 0.54 5.17
C SER A 312 -17.91 -0.46 4.25
N GLU A 313 -17.38 -0.70 3.04
CA GLU A 313 -18.07 -1.47 2.00
C GLU A 313 -17.42 -2.82 1.66
N ALA A 314 -16.11 -2.96 1.85
CA ALA A 314 -15.32 -4.13 1.38
C ALA A 314 -15.79 -5.46 1.95
N ARG A 315 -16.37 -5.44 3.16
CA ARG A 315 -16.96 -6.62 3.82
C ARG A 315 -17.92 -7.37 2.90
N LYS A 316 -18.83 -6.65 2.22
CA LYS A 316 -19.83 -7.25 1.31
C LYS A 316 -19.15 -7.98 0.16
N TYR A 317 -17.98 -7.50 -0.27
CA TYR A 317 -17.22 -8.04 -1.40
C TYR A 317 -16.18 -9.10 -1.01
N ARG A 318 -16.21 -9.56 0.25
CA ARG A 318 -15.27 -10.54 0.82
C ARG A 318 -13.79 -10.13 0.69
N LEU A 319 -13.53 -8.82 0.73
CA LEU A 319 -12.18 -8.26 0.88
C LEU A 319 -11.98 -7.88 2.34
N SER A 320 -11.10 -8.60 3.03
CA SER A 320 -10.84 -8.44 4.46
C SER A 320 -9.51 -7.73 4.68
N LEU A 321 -9.52 -6.54 5.29
CA LEU A 321 -8.32 -5.76 5.56
C LEU A 321 -7.69 -6.13 6.91
N ILE A 322 -6.37 -6.33 6.92
CA ILE A 322 -5.55 -6.45 8.13
C ILE A 322 -4.52 -5.33 8.07
N LEU A 323 -4.76 -4.28 8.85
CA LEU A 323 -4.01 -3.03 8.78
C LEU A 323 -3.04 -2.93 9.95
N ALA A 324 -1.74 -2.86 9.66
CA ALA A 324 -0.73 -2.60 10.68
C ALA A 324 -0.23 -1.16 10.62
N HIS A 325 -0.05 -0.60 11.81
CA HIS A 325 0.23 0.82 11.99
C HIS A 325 1.13 1.07 13.20
N GLN A 326 1.88 2.18 13.20
CA GLN A 326 2.76 2.53 14.31
C GLN A 326 2.16 3.55 15.28
N TYR A 327 1.62 4.67 14.76
CA TYR A 327 1.14 5.81 15.56
C TYR A 327 -0.04 6.48 14.88
N VAL A 328 -1.18 6.61 15.57
CA VAL A 328 -2.46 7.09 15.02
C VAL A 328 -2.31 8.43 14.28
N LYS A 329 -1.45 9.32 14.79
CA LYS A 329 -1.22 10.66 14.20
C LYS A 329 -0.60 10.66 12.79
N GLN A 330 -0.14 9.52 12.28
CA GLN A 330 0.41 9.42 10.93
C GLN A 330 -0.66 9.26 9.85
N ILE A 331 -1.91 8.99 10.22
CA ILE A 331 -3.05 8.95 9.30
C ILE A 331 -3.94 10.17 9.51
N ASP A 332 -4.65 10.55 8.45
CA ASP A 332 -5.64 11.64 8.49
C ASP A 332 -6.77 11.29 9.46
N GLU A 333 -7.31 12.30 10.15
CA GLU A 333 -8.38 12.14 11.15
C GLU A 333 -9.59 11.39 10.56
N LEU A 334 -9.99 11.70 9.31
CA LEU A 334 -11.09 10.99 8.64
C LEU A 334 -10.81 9.49 8.46
N VAL A 335 -9.55 9.13 8.21
CA VAL A 335 -9.16 7.74 8.04
C VAL A 335 -9.05 7.05 9.40
N ALA A 336 -8.53 7.73 10.42
CA ALA A 336 -8.48 7.21 11.78
C ALA A 336 -9.89 6.88 12.30
N ASP A 337 -10.82 7.83 12.17
CA ASP A 337 -12.22 7.66 12.55
C ASP A 337 -12.88 6.49 11.82
N ALA A 338 -12.61 6.35 10.51
CA ALA A 338 -13.12 5.23 9.74
C ALA A 338 -12.53 3.89 10.16
N VAL A 339 -11.26 3.85 10.57
CA VAL A 339 -10.63 2.63 11.11
C VAL A 339 -11.28 2.26 12.44
N PHE A 340 -11.39 3.20 13.39
CA PHE A 340 -11.99 2.94 14.70
C PHE A 340 -13.48 2.58 14.60
N GLY A 341 -14.22 3.17 13.67
CA GLY A 341 -15.65 2.92 13.49
C GLY A 341 -16.01 1.63 12.76
N ASN A 342 -15.13 1.10 11.88
CA ASN A 342 -15.47 -0.03 11.01
C ASN A 342 -14.72 -1.33 11.33
N VAL A 343 -13.59 -1.25 12.05
CA VAL A 343 -12.81 -2.45 12.38
C VAL A 343 -13.48 -3.23 13.51
N GLY A 344 -13.68 -4.53 13.28
CA GLY A 344 -14.29 -5.43 14.25
C GLY A 344 -13.32 -5.93 15.32
N THR A 345 -12.04 -6.12 14.98
CA THR A 345 -11.02 -6.58 15.92
C THR A 345 -9.84 -5.62 16.01
N MET A 346 -9.53 -5.17 17.22
CA MET A 346 -8.40 -4.30 17.50
C MET A 346 -7.35 -5.02 18.32
N VAL A 347 -6.08 -4.88 17.93
CA VAL A 347 -4.92 -5.44 18.62
C VAL A 347 -3.89 -4.33 18.84
N THR A 348 -3.57 -4.07 20.10
CA THR A 348 -2.68 -3.01 20.53
C THR A 348 -1.47 -3.62 21.21
N PHE A 349 -0.30 -3.43 20.62
CA PHE A 349 0.98 -3.57 21.31
C PHE A 349 1.32 -2.26 22.03
N ARG A 350 2.48 -2.20 22.69
CA ARG A 350 3.00 -0.96 23.27
C ARG A 350 3.00 0.20 22.28
N VAL A 351 2.37 1.32 22.65
CA VAL A 351 2.39 2.59 21.90
C VAL A 351 3.01 3.73 22.73
N GLY A 352 2.98 4.96 22.20
CA GLY A 352 3.37 6.16 22.95
C GLY A 352 2.19 6.76 23.71
N GLY A 353 2.49 7.65 24.68
CA GLY A 353 1.47 8.35 25.47
C GLY A 353 0.41 9.09 24.64
N PRO A 354 0.77 9.83 23.57
CA PRO A 354 -0.24 10.49 22.75
C PRO A 354 -1.24 9.53 22.07
N ASP A 355 -0.79 8.35 21.64
CA ASP A 355 -1.67 7.35 21.01
C ASP A 355 -2.48 6.57 22.05
N SER A 356 -1.94 6.36 23.27
CA SER A 356 -2.67 5.64 24.32
C SER A 356 -3.94 6.35 24.75
N ILE A 357 -3.99 7.69 24.72
CA ILE A 357 -5.18 8.50 25.02
C ILE A 357 -6.33 8.18 24.05
N GLU A 358 -6.03 7.96 22.77
CA GLU A 358 -7.05 7.61 21.78
C GLU A 358 -7.44 6.13 21.91
N LEU A 359 -6.44 5.25 22.07
CA LEU A 359 -6.69 3.81 22.14
C LEU A 359 -7.43 3.38 23.42
N VAL A 360 -7.16 4.00 24.58
CA VAL A 360 -7.76 3.58 25.86
C VAL A 360 -9.30 3.65 25.84
N LYS A 361 -9.87 4.51 24.99
CA LYS A 361 -11.32 4.62 24.79
C LYS A 361 -11.95 3.30 24.33
N GLU A 362 -11.19 2.48 23.59
CA GLU A 362 -11.62 1.16 23.12
C GLU A 362 -11.40 0.03 24.15
N PHE A 363 -10.55 0.26 25.15
CA PHE A 363 -10.14 -0.75 26.14
C PHE A 363 -10.69 -0.49 27.55
N THR A 364 -11.31 0.67 27.77
CA THR A 364 -12.00 1.03 29.02
C THR A 364 -13.22 0.12 29.26
N PRO A 365 -13.50 -0.29 30.51
CA PRO A 365 -12.80 0.05 31.76
C PRO A 365 -11.71 -0.96 32.15
N THR A 366 -11.32 -1.87 31.24
CA THR A 366 -10.46 -3.02 31.61
C THR A 366 -9.00 -2.63 31.73
N PHE A 367 -8.53 -1.74 30.84
CA PHE A 367 -7.16 -1.28 30.80
C PHE A 367 -7.11 0.25 30.87
N THR A 368 -6.03 0.76 31.46
CA THR A 368 -5.71 2.18 31.55
C THR A 368 -4.70 2.59 30.47
N GLU A 369 -4.47 3.89 30.32
CA GLU A 369 -3.43 4.41 29.43
C GLU A 369 -2.04 3.92 29.85
N GLU A 370 -1.76 3.88 31.15
CA GLU A 370 -0.49 3.43 31.71
C GLU A 370 -0.21 1.97 31.36
N ASP A 371 -1.24 1.12 31.38
CA ASP A 371 -1.11 -0.29 30.98
C ASP A 371 -0.67 -0.42 29.51
N ILE A 372 -1.26 0.39 28.62
CA ILE A 372 -0.96 0.38 27.18
C ILE A 372 0.47 0.85 26.91
N VAL A 373 0.94 1.88 27.63
CA VAL A 373 2.29 2.42 27.46
C VAL A 373 3.36 1.48 28.04
N ASN A 374 3.02 0.70 29.08
CA ASN A 374 3.95 -0.20 29.76
C ASN A 374 3.95 -1.64 29.22
N LEU A 375 3.02 -1.99 28.33
CA LEU A 375 2.86 -3.30 27.70
C LEU A 375 4.20 -3.96 27.26
N PRO A 376 4.61 -5.11 27.79
CA PRO A 376 5.87 -5.76 27.40
C PRO A 376 5.93 -6.14 25.91
N LYS A 377 7.15 -6.43 25.43
CA LYS A 377 7.37 -6.92 24.05
C LYS A 377 6.59 -8.23 23.84
N PHE A 378 5.97 -8.37 22.67
CA PHE A 378 5.15 -9.54 22.28
C PHE A 378 3.87 -9.76 23.10
N GLN A 379 3.55 -8.85 24.02
CA GLN A 379 2.25 -8.79 24.66
C GLN A 379 1.35 -7.80 23.93
N VAL A 380 0.06 -8.09 23.96
CA VAL A 380 -0.98 -7.27 23.34
C VAL A 380 -2.19 -7.14 24.26
N PHE A 381 -2.89 -6.02 24.14
CA PHE A 381 -4.28 -5.93 24.51
C PHE A 381 -5.13 -5.99 23.26
N LEU A 382 -6.25 -6.70 23.33
CA LEU A 382 -7.11 -6.85 22.18
C LEU A 382 -8.59 -6.86 22.57
N LYS A 383 -9.39 -6.39 21.62
CA LYS A 383 -10.83 -6.51 21.60
C LYS A 383 -11.16 -7.40 20.41
N LEU A 384 -11.36 -8.68 20.70
CA LEU A 384 -11.54 -9.71 19.69
C LEU A 384 -13.00 -9.79 19.31
N MET A 385 -13.31 -9.80 18.02
CA MET A 385 -14.65 -10.15 17.59
C MET A 385 -14.85 -11.65 17.60
N ILE A 386 -15.95 -12.08 18.24
CA ILE A 386 -16.33 -13.48 18.40
C ILE A 386 -17.80 -13.59 18.02
N ASP A 387 -18.09 -14.29 16.92
CA ASP A 387 -19.44 -14.51 16.41
C ASP A 387 -20.21 -13.19 16.21
N GLY A 388 -19.53 -12.19 15.66
CA GLY A 388 -20.06 -10.86 15.38
C GLY A 388 -20.19 -9.93 16.58
N VAL A 389 -19.81 -10.36 17.78
CA VAL A 389 -19.85 -9.56 19.01
C VAL A 389 -18.43 -9.22 19.46
N ALA A 390 -18.19 -7.95 19.77
CA ALA A 390 -16.91 -7.53 20.34
C ALA A 390 -16.76 -8.08 21.76
N SER A 391 -15.65 -8.77 22.03
CA SER A 391 -15.32 -9.27 23.36
C SER A 391 -15.08 -8.13 24.35
N ARG A 392 -15.09 -8.46 25.64
CA ARG A 392 -14.39 -7.60 26.60
C ARG A 392 -12.91 -7.56 26.24
N PRO A 393 -12.24 -6.41 26.39
CA PRO A 393 -10.79 -6.33 26.29
C PRO A 393 -10.08 -7.39 27.15
N PHE A 394 -9.01 -7.98 26.64
CA PHE A 394 -8.17 -8.90 27.41
C PHE A 394 -6.71 -8.83 26.94
N SER A 395 -5.82 -9.39 27.75
CA SER A 395 -4.39 -9.49 27.45
C SER A 395 -4.03 -10.84 26.85
N ALA A 396 -3.05 -10.82 25.96
CA ALA A 396 -2.52 -12.01 25.32
C ALA A 396 -1.04 -11.86 24.97
N LEU A 397 -0.41 -13.00 24.68
CA LEU A 397 0.89 -13.10 24.05
C LEU A 397 0.71 -13.41 22.56
N THR A 398 1.49 -12.76 21.70
CA THR A 398 1.56 -13.14 20.28
C THR A 398 2.35 -14.44 20.13
N MET A 399 1.99 -15.25 19.14
CA MET A 399 2.73 -16.48 18.86
C MET A 399 4.12 -16.19 18.27
N PRO A 400 5.15 -17.01 18.57
CA PRO A 400 6.42 -16.97 17.85
C PRO A 400 6.22 -17.37 16.37
N PRO A 401 7.21 -17.15 15.49
CA PRO A 401 7.15 -17.62 14.10
C PRO A 401 6.79 -19.11 14.01
N ILE A 402 5.74 -19.45 13.25
CA ILE A 402 5.17 -20.82 13.20
C ILE A 402 5.71 -21.71 12.07
N GLY A 403 6.36 -21.13 11.06
CA GLY A 403 6.82 -21.85 9.87
C GLY A 403 8.29 -22.23 9.93
N SER A 404 8.66 -23.29 9.19
CA SER A 404 10.04 -23.54 8.76
C SER A 404 10.22 -23.10 7.30
N PRO A 405 11.38 -22.52 6.91
CA PRO A 405 11.64 -22.16 5.53
C PRO A 405 11.53 -23.39 4.62
N THR A 406 10.79 -23.26 3.52
CA THR A 406 10.60 -24.31 2.52
C THR A 406 11.72 -24.36 1.48
N GLY A 407 12.61 -23.34 1.46
CA GLY A 407 13.64 -23.19 0.43
C GLY A 407 13.09 -22.85 -0.96
N SER A 408 11.80 -22.52 -1.09
CA SER A 408 11.14 -22.33 -2.39
C SER A 408 11.42 -20.99 -3.07
N LYS A 409 12.23 -20.10 -2.47
CA LYS A 409 12.35 -18.68 -2.88
C LYS A 409 12.56 -18.50 -4.37
N GLU A 410 13.65 -19.08 -4.86
CA GLU A 410 14.09 -18.94 -6.25
C GLU A 410 13.06 -19.54 -7.22
N LYS A 411 12.47 -20.68 -6.84
CA LYS A 411 11.44 -21.34 -7.63
C LYS A 411 10.17 -20.49 -7.73
N VAL A 412 9.73 -19.89 -6.63
CA VAL A 412 8.57 -19.00 -6.59
C VAL A 412 8.79 -17.78 -7.48
N ILE A 413 9.94 -17.11 -7.34
CA ILE A 413 10.28 -15.93 -8.15
C ILE A 413 10.34 -16.31 -9.63
N LYS A 414 11.01 -17.40 -9.98
CA LYS A 414 11.12 -17.89 -11.36
C LYS A 414 9.74 -18.15 -11.98
N VAL A 415 8.88 -18.92 -11.29
CA VAL A 415 7.53 -19.24 -11.78
C VAL A 415 6.66 -17.99 -11.93
N SER A 416 6.79 -17.03 -10.99
CA SER A 416 6.07 -15.75 -11.09
C SER A 416 6.52 -14.95 -12.32
N ARG A 417 7.83 -14.87 -12.59
CA ARG A 417 8.36 -14.17 -13.78
C ARG A 417 7.84 -14.79 -15.07
N GLU A 418 7.97 -16.11 -15.21
CA GLU A 418 7.54 -16.86 -16.40
C GLU A 418 6.06 -16.65 -16.74
N ARG A 419 5.20 -16.42 -15.73
CA ARG A 419 3.75 -16.27 -15.92
C ARG A 419 3.27 -14.84 -16.06
N TYR A 420 3.91 -13.89 -15.38
CA TYR A 420 3.33 -12.55 -15.14
C TYR A 420 4.23 -11.38 -15.57
N SER A 421 5.47 -11.61 -15.96
CA SER A 421 6.35 -10.53 -16.43
C SER A 421 6.48 -10.52 -17.96
N GLN A 422 6.96 -9.39 -18.48
CA GLN A 422 7.44 -9.27 -19.85
C GLN A 422 8.92 -8.91 -19.85
N GLN A 423 9.63 -9.28 -20.93
CA GLN A 423 11.03 -8.91 -21.11
C GLN A 423 11.15 -7.40 -21.26
N LYS A 424 12.12 -6.82 -20.58
CA LYS A 424 12.37 -5.37 -20.55
C LYS A 424 12.54 -4.78 -21.95
N GLU A 425 13.31 -5.45 -22.81
CA GLU A 425 13.64 -4.98 -24.16
C GLU A 425 12.36 -4.82 -25.01
N GLU A 426 11.46 -5.80 -24.96
CA GLU A 426 10.19 -5.74 -25.68
C GLU A 426 9.30 -4.60 -25.21
N ILE A 427 9.36 -4.25 -23.92
CA ILE A 427 8.59 -3.15 -23.35
C ILE A 427 9.19 -1.82 -23.78
N GLU A 428 10.51 -1.67 -23.71
CA GLU A 428 11.20 -0.44 -24.09
C GLU A 428 11.03 -0.13 -25.58
N ASP A 429 11.04 -1.15 -26.44
CA ASP A 429 10.70 -1.02 -27.86
C ASP A 429 9.26 -0.52 -28.07
N LYS A 430 8.29 -1.11 -27.35
CA LYS A 430 6.88 -0.69 -27.41
C LYS A 430 6.71 0.75 -26.91
N ILE A 431 7.40 1.14 -25.84
CA ILE A 431 7.35 2.49 -25.28
C ILE A 431 7.96 3.49 -26.26
N THR A 432 9.05 3.14 -26.93
CA THR A 432 9.73 4.01 -27.91
C THR A 432 8.80 4.28 -29.11
N ARG A 433 8.23 3.22 -29.70
CA ARG A 433 7.20 3.34 -30.75
C ARG A 433 6.01 4.17 -30.29
N TRP A 434 5.53 3.90 -29.07
CA TRP A 434 4.41 4.63 -28.50
C TRP A 434 4.72 6.12 -28.33
N SER A 435 5.92 6.47 -27.85
CA SER A 435 6.33 7.86 -27.61
C SER A 435 6.46 8.71 -28.89
N GLY A 436 6.49 8.08 -30.07
CA GLY A 436 6.69 8.76 -31.35
C GLY A 436 8.13 9.24 -31.55
N LEU A 437 9.09 8.63 -30.85
CA LEU A 437 10.53 8.85 -31.03
C LEU A 437 11.12 8.05 -32.21
N ASP A 438 10.31 7.23 -32.89
CA ASP A 438 10.69 6.69 -34.19
C ASP A 438 10.69 7.81 -35.23
N ILE A 439 11.90 8.27 -35.54
CA ILE A 439 12.22 9.26 -36.59
C ILE A 439 12.00 8.66 -38.01
N SER A 440 11.58 7.39 -38.13
CA SER A 440 11.51 6.69 -39.42
C SER A 440 10.29 7.01 -40.29
N ASP A 441 9.24 7.66 -39.76
CA ASP A 441 7.98 7.86 -40.50
C ASP A 441 7.82 9.31 -41.04
N GLN A 442 8.89 10.10 -41.12
CA GLN A 442 8.83 11.47 -41.66
C GLN A 442 9.28 11.63 -43.12
N ASP A 443 9.73 10.56 -43.81
CA ASP A 443 10.26 10.69 -45.17
C ASP A 443 9.33 10.23 -46.31
N ASP A 444 8.13 9.68 -46.03
CA ASP A 444 7.27 9.08 -47.07
C ASP A 444 6.05 9.92 -47.50
N GLU A 445 5.83 11.13 -46.97
CA GLU A 445 4.71 11.98 -47.39
C GLU A 445 5.03 13.08 -48.43
N ASP A 446 6.28 13.24 -48.89
CA ASP A 446 6.67 14.35 -49.80
C ASP A 446 7.11 13.95 -51.23
N LYS A 447 6.68 12.78 -51.73
CA LYS A 447 6.88 12.38 -53.14
C LYS A 447 5.60 11.89 -53.81
N GLY A 448 4.57 12.72 -53.74
CA GLY A 448 3.24 12.36 -54.22
C GLY A 448 2.60 13.24 -55.26
N GLU A 449 3.28 14.19 -55.92
CA GLU A 449 2.62 14.99 -56.97
C GLU A 449 3.58 15.63 -57.98
N LYS A 450 4.02 14.87 -59.00
CA LYS A 450 4.32 15.44 -60.33
C LYS A 450 3.75 14.57 -61.44
N LYS A 451 3.07 15.27 -62.34
CA LYS A 451 2.15 14.81 -63.37
C LYS A 451 2.75 13.84 -64.37
N LYS A 452 1.88 12.93 -64.84
CA LYS A 452 1.94 12.24 -66.12
C LYS A 452 2.13 13.26 -67.24
N ASP A 453 3.11 13.04 -68.11
CA ASP A 453 3.00 13.36 -69.53
C ASP A 453 3.97 12.51 -70.37
N GLU A 454 3.37 11.93 -71.42
CA GLU A 454 3.93 11.52 -72.72
C GLU A 454 4.76 10.23 -72.92
N LYS A 455 4.06 9.29 -73.57
CA LYS A 455 4.38 8.59 -74.84
C LYS A 455 5.56 7.60 -74.94
N LYS A 456 5.12 6.38 -75.30
CA LYS A 456 5.84 5.26 -75.94
C LYS A 456 6.88 5.69 -76.98
N ASN A 457 8.05 5.06 -76.97
CA ASN A 457 8.66 4.54 -78.19
C ASN A 457 9.65 3.37 -77.96
N TYR A 458 9.81 2.60 -79.04
CA TYR A 458 10.37 1.26 -79.20
C TYR A 458 11.88 1.06 -78.94
N GLY A 459 12.24 -0.18 -78.54
CA GLY A 459 13.24 -0.99 -79.26
C GLY A 459 14.69 -1.06 -78.74
N GLY A 460 15.21 -2.28 -78.57
CA GLY A 460 16.65 -2.57 -78.71
C GLY A 460 17.35 -3.33 -77.56
N LYS A 461 17.50 -4.64 -77.71
CA LYS A 461 18.68 -5.46 -77.32
C LYS A 461 19.18 -6.12 -78.63
N PRO A 462 20.38 -6.74 -78.75
CA PRO A 462 21.48 -7.04 -77.79
C PRO A 462 22.91 -6.79 -78.37
N ASP A 463 23.97 -7.22 -77.63
CA ASP A 463 25.29 -7.80 -78.08
C ASP A 463 26.47 -7.30 -77.21
N MET A 464 27.13 -8.11 -76.35
CA MET A 464 28.15 -9.18 -76.53
C MET A 464 29.50 -8.72 -77.15
N LYS A 465 30.54 -8.41 -76.33
CA LYS A 465 31.75 -9.24 -75.96
C LYS A 465 32.90 -9.22 -77.02
N PRO A 466 34.18 -9.66 -76.78
CA PRO A 466 34.98 -9.95 -75.56
C PRO A 466 36.52 -9.58 -75.63
N ARG A 467 37.31 -10.04 -74.62
CA ARG A 467 38.79 -10.34 -74.55
C ARG A 467 39.78 -9.19 -74.23
N ASP A 468 40.94 -9.37 -73.59
CA ASP A 468 41.65 -10.49 -72.91
C ASP A 468 42.84 -9.90 -72.07
N GLY A 469 43.29 -10.65 -71.04
CA GLY A 469 44.66 -10.68 -70.46
C GLY A 469 45.10 -9.53 -69.51
N GLY A 470 45.74 -9.72 -68.35
CA GLY A 470 46.25 -10.90 -67.62
C GLY A 470 47.15 -10.43 -66.44
N GLY A 471 47.30 -11.26 -65.40
CA GLY A 471 48.53 -11.33 -64.57
C GLY A 471 48.72 -10.47 -63.29
N PHE A 472 48.86 -11.18 -62.17
CA PHE A 472 49.71 -10.94 -60.98
C PHE A 472 49.27 -10.10 -59.75
N GLU A 473 49.05 -10.86 -58.67
CA GLU A 473 49.41 -10.69 -57.24
C GLU A 473 49.58 -9.30 -56.60
N LYS A 474 48.93 -9.10 -55.43
CA LYS A 474 49.53 -8.35 -54.31
C LYS A 474 48.96 -8.74 -52.92
N LYS A 475 49.81 -9.46 -52.18
CA LYS A 475 50.10 -9.49 -50.72
C LYS A 475 49.06 -8.99 -49.70
N MET A 476 48.69 -9.91 -48.79
CA MET A 476 48.30 -9.61 -47.40
C MET A 476 49.54 -9.34 -46.53
N PRO A 477 49.43 -8.46 -45.50
CA PRO A 477 50.27 -8.52 -44.32
C PRO A 477 49.54 -9.15 -43.12
N GLU A 478 50.31 -9.95 -42.38
CA GLU A 478 49.97 -10.71 -41.16
C GLU A 478 49.74 -9.84 -39.90
N PRO A 479 49.11 -10.42 -38.85
CA PRO A 479 48.72 -9.73 -37.63
C PRO A 479 49.90 -9.51 -36.67
N ARG A 480 49.97 -8.33 -36.04
CA ARG A 480 50.92 -8.07 -34.94
C ARG A 480 50.35 -8.53 -33.60
N LYS A 481 51.14 -9.38 -32.93
CA LYS A 481 51.04 -9.79 -31.52
C LYS A 481 51.28 -8.59 -30.60
N GLU A 482 50.47 -8.43 -29.56
CA GLU A 482 50.80 -7.62 -28.39
C GLU A 482 51.62 -8.46 -27.40
N GLU A 483 52.85 -8.03 -27.13
CA GLU A 483 53.68 -8.50 -26.03
C GLU A 483 53.48 -7.64 -24.77
N SER A 484 53.53 -8.33 -23.64
CA SER A 484 53.44 -7.90 -22.25
C SER A 484 54.43 -6.82 -21.79
N ARG A 485 54.02 -5.98 -20.81
CA ARG A 485 54.71 -5.58 -19.54
C ARG A 485 54.02 -4.34 -18.90
N PRO A 486 54.24 -4.00 -17.60
CA PRO A 486 54.68 -4.79 -16.45
C PRO A 486 53.78 -4.62 -15.19
N ALA A 487 54.07 -5.40 -14.14
CA ALA A 487 53.49 -5.28 -12.81
C ALA A 487 54.08 -4.10 -11.99
N SER A 488 53.27 -3.66 -11.00
CA SER A 488 53.57 -2.87 -9.79
C SER A 488 53.81 -1.37 -9.90
N VAL A 489 52.82 -0.56 -9.50
CA VAL A 489 52.95 0.55 -8.51
C VAL A 489 51.62 0.68 -7.75
N ALA A 490 51.70 0.83 -6.44
CA ALA A 490 50.62 0.86 -5.47
C ALA A 490 49.56 1.96 -5.70
N VAL A 491 48.28 1.59 -5.65
CA VAL A 491 47.16 2.55 -5.54
C VAL A 491 46.86 2.74 -4.05
N GLN A 492 47.00 3.99 -3.61
CA GLN A 492 46.71 4.45 -2.26
C GLN A 492 45.22 4.29 -1.95
N ASN A 493 44.93 3.59 -0.85
CA ASN A 493 43.64 3.60 -0.18
C ASN A 493 43.30 5.03 0.29
N ILE A 494 42.28 5.64 -0.31
CA ILE A 494 41.63 6.82 0.27
C ILE A 494 40.39 6.34 1.01
N SER A 495 40.57 6.06 2.30
CA SER A 495 39.48 5.94 3.26
C SER A 495 39.03 7.34 3.70
N PRO A 496 37.72 7.65 3.77
CA PRO A 496 37.27 8.86 4.43
C PRO A 496 37.42 8.71 5.95
N LYS A 497 38.43 9.36 6.53
CA LYS A 497 38.56 9.53 7.99
C LYS A 497 37.61 10.64 8.44
N VAL A 498 36.52 10.26 9.10
CA VAL A 498 35.77 11.14 10.00
C VAL A 498 36.52 11.16 11.34
N ALA A 499 37.00 12.33 11.75
CA ALA A 499 37.57 12.53 13.08
C ALA A 499 36.45 12.82 14.10
N PRO A 500 36.52 12.27 15.32
CA PRO A 500 35.51 12.45 16.36
C PRO A 500 35.68 13.80 17.07
N ILE A 501 34.59 14.55 17.24
CA ILE A 501 34.54 15.70 18.15
C ILE A 501 34.31 15.17 19.57
N ILE A 502 35.33 15.31 20.41
CA ILE A 502 35.28 15.04 21.84
C ILE A 502 34.61 16.24 22.52
N LEU A 503 33.44 15.98 23.12
CA LEU A 503 32.74 16.92 23.98
C LEU A 503 33.37 16.84 25.38
N SER A 504 34.28 17.75 25.70
CA SER A 504 34.68 17.99 27.08
C SER A 504 35.10 19.45 27.25
N GLN A 505 34.63 20.03 28.36
CA GLN A 505 34.88 21.39 28.86
C GLN A 505 33.83 22.43 28.46
N LEU A 506 32.77 22.53 29.28
CA LEU A 506 32.32 23.78 29.90
C LEU A 506 31.51 23.41 31.15
N LYS A 507 32.05 23.76 32.33
CA LYS A 507 31.39 23.63 33.64
C LYS A 507 30.39 24.78 33.85
N PRO A 508 29.39 24.60 34.73
CA PRO A 508 28.22 25.46 34.86
C PRO A 508 28.54 26.69 35.72
N ASN A 509 27.74 27.75 35.58
CA ASN A 509 27.62 28.69 36.68
C ASN A 509 26.19 29.21 36.86
N ASN A 510 25.81 29.20 38.13
CA ASN A 510 24.53 29.58 38.71
C ASN A 510 24.23 31.07 38.52
N ASN A 511 22.95 31.42 38.39
CA ASN A 511 22.27 32.41 39.23
C ASN A 511 20.80 32.58 38.79
N ALA A 512 19.89 32.08 39.62
CA ALA A 512 18.61 32.71 39.91
C ALA A 512 18.83 33.65 41.15
N PRO A 513 17.92 34.56 41.57
CA PRO A 513 16.47 34.52 41.34
C PRO A 513 15.70 35.86 41.23
N THR A 514 14.37 35.71 41.07
CA THR A 514 13.23 36.50 41.60
C THR A 514 12.68 37.75 40.88
N ASN A 515 11.40 37.60 40.48
CA ASN A 515 10.22 38.49 40.54
C ASN A 515 10.31 39.98 40.14
N LEU A 516 9.38 40.42 39.27
CA LEU A 516 8.54 41.65 39.33
C LEU A 516 7.70 41.72 38.03
N VAL A 517 6.37 41.56 38.11
CA VAL A 517 5.31 42.61 38.05
C VAL A 517 4.97 43.11 36.63
N GLU A 518 3.65 43.10 36.38
CA GLU A 518 2.81 43.74 35.37
C GLU A 518 3.44 44.88 34.54
N PHE A 519 3.15 44.91 33.23
CA PHE A 519 2.59 46.10 32.55
C PHE A 519 2.16 45.74 31.11
N GLU A 520 0.87 45.44 30.93
CA GLU A 520 0.21 45.65 29.64
C GLU A 520 -0.13 47.14 29.49
N SER A 521 0.44 47.81 28.49
CA SER A 521 -0.30 48.86 27.78
C SER A 521 0.31 49.22 26.43
N GLN A 522 -0.56 49.05 25.42
CA GLN A 522 -0.73 49.92 24.25
C GLN A 522 0.37 49.94 23.17
N SER A 523 0.03 49.35 22.03
CA SER A 523 -0.21 50.20 20.85
C SER A 523 -1.15 49.53 19.83
N LYS A 524 -2.02 50.39 19.24
CA LYS A 524 -2.78 50.22 17.98
C LYS A 524 -4.20 49.63 18.04
N LYS A 525 -5.09 50.37 18.71
CA LYS A 525 -6.39 50.74 18.10
C LYS A 525 -6.14 51.69 16.92
N LYS A 526 -6.49 51.30 15.69
CA LYS A 526 -7.10 52.19 14.67
C LYS A 526 -7.48 51.38 13.43
N ARG A 527 -8.75 50.96 13.39
CA ARG A 527 -9.68 51.01 12.23
C ARG A 527 -10.76 49.91 12.36
N LYS A 528 -12.00 50.36 12.15
CA LYS A 528 -13.24 49.60 11.96
C LYS A 528 -14.00 49.10 13.20
N ARG A 529 -14.42 50.06 14.03
CA ARG A 529 -15.79 50.09 14.58
C ARG A 529 -16.50 51.36 14.08
N LYS A 530 -17.36 51.19 13.07
CA LYS A 530 -18.49 52.09 12.77
C LYS A 530 -19.58 51.24 12.13
N LYS A 531 -20.50 50.75 12.97
CA LYS A 531 -21.97 50.75 12.75
C LYS A 531 -22.64 50.20 14.00
N LYS A 532 -23.02 51.13 14.89
CA LYS A 532 -24.06 50.97 15.92
C LYS A 532 -25.38 50.67 15.19
N LYS A 533 -26.18 49.69 15.63
CA LYS A 533 -27.26 49.87 16.62
C LYS A 533 -28.16 51.09 16.31
N LYS A 534 -29.29 50.83 15.66
CA LYS A 534 -30.65 51.32 15.98
C LYS A 534 -31.61 50.78 14.90
N PHE A 535 -32.53 49.88 15.26
CA PHE A 535 -33.98 50.12 15.23
C PHE A 535 -34.70 48.86 15.75
N ASN A 536 -35.41 49.03 16.87
CA ASN A 536 -36.52 48.19 17.29
C ASN A 536 -37.74 48.59 16.45
N ASP A 537 -38.58 47.62 16.09
CA ASP A 537 -40.03 47.60 16.31
C ASP A 537 -40.65 46.55 15.39
N PHE A 538 -41.22 45.48 15.95
CA PHE A 538 -42.63 45.12 15.79
C PHE A 538 -42.97 43.84 16.60
N ASN A 539 -43.90 44.03 17.54
CA ASN A 539 -44.85 43.09 18.17
C ASN A 539 -45.42 42.03 17.19
N SER A 540 -46.06 40.92 17.54
CA SER A 540 -46.51 40.24 18.76
C SER A 540 -47.35 39.05 18.27
N GLN A 541 -47.33 37.88 18.92
CA GLN A 541 -48.53 37.10 19.31
C GLN A 541 -48.14 35.75 19.96
N VAL A 542 -48.57 35.60 21.21
CA VAL A 542 -48.73 34.36 21.99
C VAL A 542 -50.25 34.05 21.99
N PRO A 543 -50.73 32.80 22.19
CA PRO A 543 -50.97 32.25 23.55
C PRO A 543 -50.48 30.79 23.68
N SER A 544 -49.72 30.38 24.69
CA SER A 544 -50.06 30.08 26.10
C SER A 544 -50.90 28.81 26.31
N GLY A 545 -50.30 27.82 26.98
CA GLY A 545 -50.97 26.69 27.61
C GLY A 545 -49.97 25.97 28.52
N GLY A 546 -49.99 26.27 29.82
CA GLY A 546 -49.07 25.72 30.80
C GLY A 546 -49.55 24.40 31.42
N MET A 547 -48.63 23.70 32.08
CA MET A 547 -48.94 22.90 33.26
C MET A 547 -47.69 22.76 34.14
N ASN A 548 -47.95 22.89 35.44
CA ASN A 548 -47.02 22.97 36.54
C ASN A 548 -46.47 21.59 36.97
N ASN A 549 -45.34 21.67 37.70
CA ASN A 549 -45.11 21.08 39.03
C ASN A 549 -44.14 19.87 39.21
N VAL A 550 -43.11 20.20 40.01
CA VAL A 550 -42.55 19.48 41.18
C VAL A 550 -41.36 18.53 40.94
N PHE A 551 -40.19 19.01 41.39
CA PHE A 551 -39.02 18.22 41.78
C PHE A 551 -39.22 17.60 43.18
N PRO A 552 -38.53 16.47 43.46
CA PRO A 552 -37.91 16.29 44.76
C PRO A 552 -36.39 16.08 44.68
N SER A 553 -35.79 16.41 45.81
CA SER A 553 -34.39 16.61 46.19
C SER A 553 -33.46 15.40 46.13
N ALA A 554 -32.16 15.70 45.99
CA ALA A 554 -31.02 14.81 46.11
C ALA A 554 -30.90 14.14 47.51
N PRO A 555 -30.36 12.91 47.61
CA PRO A 555 -29.97 12.31 48.88
C PRO A 555 -28.53 12.66 49.29
N ALA A 556 -28.33 12.70 50.61
CA ALA A 556 -27.11 13.03 51.36
C ALA A 556 -26.01 11.93 51.27
N PRO A 557 -24.75 12.23 51.68
CA PRO A 557 -23.58 11.41 51.38
C PRO A 557 -23.44 10.20 52.31
N VAL A 558 -23.02 9.07 51.73
CA VAL A 558 -22.76 7.80 52.45
C VAL A 558 -21.32 7.77 52.98
N ALA A 559 -21.18 7.20 54.18
CA ALA A 559 -19.99 7.13 55.02
C ALA A 559 -18.77 6.41 54.40
N ARG A 560 -17.58 6.84 54.86
CA ARG A 560 -16.27 6.24 54.56
C ARG A 560 -16.14 4.85 55.20
N PRO A 561 -15.60 3.83 54.50
CA PRO A 561 -15.14 2.61 55.14
C PRO A 561 -13.72 2.79 55.72
N GLU A 562 -13.52 2.15 56.86
CA GLU A 562 -12.31 2.15 57.70
C GLU A 562 -11.05 1.63 57.00
N GLU A 563 -9.91 2.17 57.41
CA GLU A 563 -8.55 1.77 57.02
C GLU A 563 -8.29 0.29 57.36
N ARG A 564 -8.10 -0.54 56.33
CA ARG A 564 -7.48 -1.87 56.50
C ARG A 564 -5.97 -1.72 56.43
N LYS A 565 -5.30 -2.02 57.53
CA LYS A 565 -3.84 -2.15 57.64
C LYS A 565 -3.31 -3.14 56.59
N PHE A 566 -2.34 -2.70 55.79
CA PHE A 566 -1.55 -3.54 54.92
C PHE A 566 -0.70 -4.51 55.76
N VAL A 567 -0.80 -5.81 55.47
CA VAL A 567 0.15 -6.84 55.92
C VAL A 567 1.11 -7.08 54.77
N GLU A 568 2.41 -6.89 55.00
CA GLU A 568 3.45 -7.15 54.02
C GLU A 568 3.51 -8.64 53.64
N PRO A 569 3.70 -9.00 52.35
CA PRO A 569 3.94 -10.39 51.96
C PRO A 569 5.37 -10.82 52.35
N PRO A 570 5.59 -12.11 52.68
CA PRO A 570 6.90 -12.59 53.10
C PRO A 570 7.90 -12.60 51.93
N VAL A 571 9.13 -12.18 52.24
CA VAL A 571 10.29 -12.18 51.35
C VAL A 571 10.69 -13.63 51.03
N VAL A 572 10.60 -14.04 49.76
CA VAL A 572 11.14 -15.30 49.26
C VAL A 572 12.62 -15.11 48.90
N LYS A 573 13.51 -15.84 49.58
CA LYS A 573 14.95 -15.87 49.25
C LYS A 573 15.20 -16.67 47.96
N PRO A 574 16.21 -16.32 47.15
CA PRO A 574 16.54 -17.07 45.93
C PRO A 574 17.07 -18.46 46.26
N VAL A 575 16.64 -19.46 45.48
CA VAL A 575 17.19 -20.82 45.50
C VAL A 575 18.41 -20.85 44.57
N GLU A 576 19.52 -21.37 45.07
CA GLU A 576 20.79 -21.52 44.37
C GLU A 576 20.68 -22.44 43.14
N GLU A 577 21.23 -22.00 42.01
CA GLU A 577 21.45 -22.80 40.80
C GLU A 577 22.48 -23.90 41.07
N LYS A 578 22.08 -25.16 40.87
CA LYS A 578 23.02 -26.25 40.60
C LYS A 578 23.11 -26.48 39.10
N THR A 579 24.30 -26.21 38.58
CA THR A 579 24.77 -26.59 37.25
C THR A 579 25.00 -28.09 37.19
N ASP A 580 24.43 -28.76 36.19
CA ASP A 580 24.90 -30.07 35.74
C ASP A 580 24.86 -30.16 34.21
N ASN A 581 26.03 -30.47 33.66
CA ASN A 581 26.30 -30.75 32.25
C ASN A 581 25.76 -32.13 31.84
N ALA A 582 25.14 -32.23 30.67
CA ALA A 582 25.20 -33.46 29.86
C ALA A 582 24.94 -33.18 28.37
N ASN A 583 25.91 -33.58 27.55
CA ASN A 583 25.93 -33.58 26.09
C ASN A 583 25.02 -34.65 25.46
N ASN A 584 24.80 -34.46 24.15
CA ASN A 584 24.38 -35.43 23.10
C ASN A 584 22.88 -35.74 22.92
N SER A 585 22.29 -35.19 21.85
CA SER A 585 21.56 -35.98 20.84
C SER A 585 21.37 -35.18 19.54
N GLN A 586 21.60 -35.84 18.41
CA GLN A 586 21.40 -35.34 17.05
C GLN A 586 19.90 -35.07 16.77
N PRO A 587 19.53 -34.15 15.86
CA PRO A 587 18.14 -33.88 15.55
C PRO A 587 17.55 -34.96 14.64
N ASN A 588 16.46 -35.59 15.08
CA ASN A 588 15.62 -36.45 14.25
C ASN A 588 14.94 -35.62 13.15
N VAL A 589 15.10 -36.07 11.90
CA VAL A 589 14.31 -35.63 10.75
C VAL A 589 12.92 -36.23 10.88
N LEU A 590 11.89 -35.39 10.93
CA LEU A 590 10.48 -35.81 10.97
C LEU A 590 9.89 -35.81 9.56
N GLU A 591 9.18 -36.89 9.22
CA GLU A 591 8.51 -37.13 7.94
C GLU A 591 7.32 -36.17 7.70
N GLU A 592 7.04 -35.88 6.42
CA GLU A 592 6.22 -34.77 5.91
C GLU A 592 4.70 -34.83 6.22
N ASP A 593 4.19 -35.86 6.90
CA ASP A 593 2.75 -36.11 7.04
C ASP A 593 2.11 -35.68 8.39
N GLU A 594 2.86 -35.07 9.32
CA GLU A 594 2.31 -34.57 10.61
C GLU A 594 1.95 -33.07 10.64
N VAL A 595 2.02 -32.36 9.49
CA VAL A 595 1.88 -30.89 9.46
C VAL A 595 0.42 -30.39 9.58
N VAL A 596 -0.59 -31.27 9.66
CA VAL A 596 -2.00 -30.83 9.70
C VAL A 596 -2.78 -31.47 10.86
N LYS A 597 -2.39 -31.13 12.09
CA LYS A 597 -3.29 -31.02 13.25
C LYS A 597 -2.71 -30.02 14.26
N PHE A 598 -3.03 -28.73 14.12
CA PHE A 598 -2.76 -27.72 15.16
C PHE A 598 -3.85 -26.65 15.19
#